data_AF-A0A392T159-F1
#
_entry.id   AF-A0A392T159-F1
#
_cell.length_a   1.000
_cell.length_b   1.000
_cell.length_c   1.000
_cell.angle_alpha   90.00
_cell.angle_beta   90.00
_cell.angle_gamma   90.00
#
_symmetry.space_group_name_H-M   'P 1'
#
loop_
_entity.id
_entity.type
_entity.pdbx_description
1 polymer ?
#
loop_
_entity_poly.entity_id
_entity_poly.type
_entity_poly.pdbx_seq_one_letter_code
_entity_poly.pdbx_strand_id
1 'polypeptide(L)'
;MDGSCIGAATKVIRARTATEVEALGLEAVLRFIDRYHGQTVIVEMDAKMVVQAVQKHAYPRAYWGKIAQRGGDLLLANPNV
;
A
#
# COMPACT_ATOMS: atom_id res chain seq x y z
N MET A 1 -4.35 -21.28 10.18
CA MET A 1 -4.63 -20.06 9.39
C MET A 1 -5.69 -20.46 8.37
N ASP A 2 -6.87 -19.85 8.44
CA ASP A 2 -8.06 -20.35 7.75
C ASP A 2 -8.21 -19.81 6.33
N GLY A 3 -7.13 -19.26 5.76
CA GLY A 3 -7.04 -18.88 4.34
C GLY A 3 -8.08 -17.87 3.86
N SER A 4 -8.71 -17.11 4.77
CA SER A 4 -9.75 -16.16 4.42
C SER A 4 -9.14 -14.92 3.78
N CYS A 5 -9.47 -14.66 2.52
CA CYS A 5 -9.06 -13.45 1.82
C CYS A 5 -10.18 -12.40 1.88
N ILE A 6 -9.86 -11.20 2.34
CA ILE A 6 -10.76 -10.04 2.28
C ILE A 6 -10.33 -9.17 1.10
N GLY A 7 -11.20 -9.00 0.12
CA GLY A 7 -10.96 -8.09 -1.01
C GLY A 7 -11.15 -6.63 -0.59
N ALA A 8 -10.12 -5.80 -0.77
CA ALA A 8 -10.21 -4.36 -0.59
C ALA A 8 -10.31 -3.66 -1.96
N ALA A 9 -11.49 -3.15 -2.31
CA ALA A 9 -11.66 -2.32 -3.48
C ALA A 9 -11.49 -0.84 -3.11
N THR A 10 -10.52 -0.16 -3.72
CA THR A 10 -10.32 1.28 -3.53
C THR A 10 -10.85 2.07 -4.72
N LYS A 11 -11.59 3.15 -4.46
CA LYS A 11 -12.06 4.07 -5.50
C LYS A 11 -11.19 5.33 -5.49
N VAL A 12 -10.39 5.51 -6.54
CA VAL A 12 -9.56 6.72 -6.72
C VAL A 12 -10.27 7.70 -7.65
N ILE A 13 -10.61 8.89 -7.13
CA ILE A 13 -11.36 9.91 -7.90
C ILE A 13 -10.43 10.74 -8.80
N ARG A 14 -9.13 10.82 -8.47
CA ARG A 14 -8.16 11.60 -9.23
C ARG A 14 -6.77 10.97 -9.20
N ALA A 15 -6.33 10.51 -10.35
CA ALA A 15 -4.96 10.06 -10.62
C ALA A 15 -4.65 10.31 -12.11
N ARG A 16 -3.37 10.47 -12.44
CA ARG A 16 -2.90 10.71 -13.80
C ARG A 16 -2.37 9.44 -14.46
N THR A 17 -1.96 8.46 -13.66
CA THR A 17 -1.37 7.21 -14.15
C THR A 17 -1.91 6.02 -13.36
N ALA A 18 -1.86 4.82 -13.94
CA ALA A 18 -2.20 3.59 -13.23
C ALA A 18 -1.31 3.42 -11.98
N THR A 19 -0.01 3.73 -12.06
CA THR A 19 0.90 3.66 -10.92
C THR A 19 0.50 4.59 -9.77
N GLU A 20 -0.05 5.77 -10.08
CA GLU A 20 -0.60 6.66 -9.04
C GLU A 20 -1.87 6.08 -8.39
N VAL A 21 -2.75 5.45 -9.17
CA VAL A 21 -3.94 4.76 -8.64
C VAL A 21 -3.50 3.66 -7.66
N GLU A 22 -2.54 2.84 -8.06
CA GLU A 22 -2.03 1.73 -7.26
C GLU A 22 -1.33 2.20 -5.98
N ALA A 23 -0.50 3.24 -6.06
CA ALA A 23 0.14 3.82 -4.89
C ALA A 23 -0.89 4.41 -3.90
N LEU A 24 -1.94 5.06 -4.40
CA LEU A 24 -3.04 5.59 -3.58
C LEU A 24 -3.86 4.44 -2.95
N GLY A 25 -4.10 3.37 -3.70
CA GLY A 25 -4.78 2.17 -3.22
C GLY A 25 -4.01 1.55 -2.05
N LEU A 26 -2.69 1.40 -2.19
CA LEU A 26 -1.83 0.92 -1.11
C LEU A 26 -1.88 1.82 0.12
N GLU A 27 -1.69 3.14 -0.05
CA GLU A 27 -1.75 4.08 1.08
C GLU A 27 -3.10 3.99 1.80
N ALA A 28 -4.21 3.88 1.06
CA ALA A 28 -5.53 3.72 1.64
C ALA A 28 -5.62 2.41 2.45
N VAL A 29 -5.24 1.27 1.87
CA VAL A 29 -5.23 -0.03 2.57
C VAL A 29 -4.42 0.09 3.86
N LEU A 30 -3.19 0.60 3.80
CA LEU A 30 -2.31 0.73 4.96
C LEU A 30 -2.85 1.67 6.06
N ARG A 31 -3.71 2.64 5.72
CA ARG A 31 -4.42 3.44 6.72
C ARG A 31 -5.59 2.70 7.37
N PHE A 32 -6.15 1.71 6.69
CA PHE A 32 -7.30 0.92 7.17
C PHE A 32 -6.87 -0.35 7.92
N ILE A 33 -5.67 -0.88 7.68
CA ILE A 33 -5.24 -2.16 8.26
C ILE A 33 -5.15 -2.15 9.78
N ASP A 34 -4.99 -0.96 10.39
CA ASP A 34 -4.94 -0.80 11.85
C ASP A 34 -6.17 -1.44 12.53
N ARG A 35 -7.31 -1.48 11.85
CA ARG A 35 -8.54 -2.12 12.33
C ARG A 35 -8.45 -3.64 12.49
N TYR A 36 -7.41 -4.28 11.95
CA TYR A 36 -7.20 -5.73 11.99
C TYR A 36 -6.11 -6.14 12.99
N HIS A 37 -5.92 -5.37 14.06
CA HIS A 37 -4.93 -5.65 15.12
C HIS A 37 -4.82 -7.14 15.46
N GLY A 38 -3.59 -7.67 15.40
CA GLY A 38 -3.27 -9.06 15.76
C GLY A 38 -3.50 -10.09 14.64
N GLN A 39 -3.97 -9.68 13.46
CA GLN A 39 -4.11 -10.54 12.29
C GLN A 39 -3.00 -10.25 11.28
N THR A 40 -2.40 -11.30 10.73
CA THR A 40 -1.49 -11.17 9.58
C THR A 40 -2.30 -10.74 8.36
N VAL A 41 -1.98 -9.57 7.80
CA VAL A 41 -2.63 -9.04 6.60
C VAL A 41 -1.65 -9.16 5.43
N ILE A 42 -2.06 -9.86 4.37
CA ILE A 42 -1.30 -9.94 3.13
C ILE A 42 -1.92 -8.95 2.13
N VAL A 43 -1.13 -7.97 1.68
CA VAL A 43 -1.54 -7.02 0.64
C VAL A 43 -0.95 -7.45 -0.70
N GLU A 44 -1.80 -7.96 -1.58
CA GLU A 44 -1.42 -8.28 -2.95
C GLU A 44 -1.58 -7.06 -3.85
N MET A 45 -0.56 -6.77 -4.67
CA MET A 45 -0.56 -5.67 -5.63
C MET A 45 0.02 -6.13 -6.96
N ASP A 46 -0.61 -5.74 -8.07
CA ASP A 46 -0.09 -5.97 -9.43
C ASP A 46 0.94 -4.90 -9.86
N ALA A 47 1.11 -3.85 -9.06
CA ALA A 47 2.05 -2.76 -9.29
C ALA A 47 3.47 -3.04 -8.78
N LYS A 48 4.21 -3.92 -9.47
CA LYS A 48 5.59 -4.31 -9.09
C LYS A 48 6.52 -3.14 -8.75
N MET A 49 6.45 -2.03 -9.47
CA MET A 49 7.30 -0.86 -9.20
C MET A 49 6.98 -0.19 -7.86
N VAL A 50 5.71 -0.12 -7.47
CA VAL A 50 5.28 0.42 -6.17
C VAL A 50 5.76 -0.49 -5.06
N VAL A 51 5.55 -1.81 -5.19
CA VAL A 51 6.01 -2.82 -4.23
C VAL A 51 7.53 -2.71 -4.03
N GLN A 52 8.29 -2.64 -5.12
CA GLN A 52 9.75 -2.52 -5.04
C GLN A 52 10.21 -1.21 -4.39
N ALA A 53 9.55 -0.09 -4.68
CA ALA A 53 9.89 1.19 -4.07
C ALA A 53 9.69 1.17 -2.55
N VAL A 54 8.60 0.54 -2.08
CA VAL A 54 8.30 0.38 -0.65
C VAL A 54 9.30 -0.58 0.01
N GLN A 55 9.49 -1.78 -0.53
CA GLN A 55 10.40 -2.79 0.04
C GLN A 55 11.85 -2.31 0.14
N LYS A 56 12.30 -1.51 -0.84
CA LYS A 56 13.68 -1.00 -0.88
C LYS A 56 13.84 0.35 -0.19
N HIS A 57 12.76 0.95 0.33
CA HIS A 57 12.72 2.33 0.80
C HIS A 57 13.34 3.33 -0.20
N ALA A 58 13.14 3.07 -1.50
CA ALA A 58 13.76 3.81 -2.60
C ALA A 58 12.67 4.41 -3.50
N TYR A 59 12.35 5.67 -3.24
CA TYR A 59 11.21 6.35 -3.87
C TYR A 59 11.67 7.27 -5.01
N PRO A 60 11.11 7.14 -6.22
CA PRO A 60 11.46 8.05 -7.32
C PRO A 60 10.89 9.44 -7.06
N ARG A 61 11.52 10.46 -7.65
CA ARG A 61 11.08 11.87 -7.58
C ARG A 61 9.87 12.13 -8.50
N ALA A 62 8.82 11.33 -8.34
CA ALA A 62 7.53 11.42 -9.02
C ALA A 62 6.40 11.54 -7.99
N TYR A 63 5.21 11.95 -8.42
CA TYR A 63 4.07 12.11 -7.50
C TYR A 63 3.70 10.80 -6.79
N TRP A 64 3.60 9.69 -7.53
CA TRP A 64 3.37 8.37 -6.94
C TRP A 64 4.48 7.94 -5.99
N GLY A 65 5.73 8.37 -6.22
CA GLY A 65 6.86 8.06 -5.33
C GLY A 65 6.68 8.65 -3.94
N LYS A 66 6.17 9.89 -3.85
CA LYS A 66 5.80 10.50 -2.56
C LYS A 66 4.65 9.78 -1.87
N ILE A 67 3.69 9.27 -2.63
CA ILE A 67 2.57 8.49 -2.09
C ILE A 67 3.08 7.15 -1.53
N ALA A 68 3.90 6.44 -2.30
CA ALA A 68 4.53 5.19 -1.87
C ALA A 68 5.42 5.39 -0.63
N GLN A 69 6.10 6.53 -0.52
CA GLN A 69 6.86 6.90 0.67
C GLN A 69 5.97 6.96 1.91
N ARG A 70 4.82 7.66 1.84
CA ARG A 70 3.86 7.71 2.96
C ARG A 70 3.36 6.31 3.36
N GLY A 71 3.14 5.43 2.38
CA GLY A 71 2.81 4.03 2.64
C GLY A 71 3.94 3.28 3.35
N GLY A 72 5.19 3.44 2.90
CA GLY A 72 6.36 2.85 3.55
C GLY A 72 6.56 3.35 4.98
N ASP A 73 6.33 4.64 5.23
CA ASP A 73 6.39 5.22 6.58
C ASP A 73 5.32 4.61 7.51
N LEU A 74 4.11 4.34 6.99
CA LEU A 74 3.06 3.65 7.75
C LEU A 74 3.43 2.21 8.11
N LEU A 75 4.11 1.48 7.23
CA LEU A 75 4.61 0.13 7.51
C LEU A 75 5.70 0.14 8.59
N LEU A 76 6.63 1.09 8.53
CA LEU A 76 7.67 1.23 9.55
C LEU A 76 7.08 1.56 10.93
N ALA A 77 6.01 2.35 10.96
CA ALA A 77 5.29 2.67 12.20
C ALA A 77 4.47 1.48 12.75
N ASN A 78 4.16 0.47 11.92
CA ASN A 78 3.30 -0.65 12.25
C ASN A 78 3.95 -1.99 11.82
N PRO A 79 4.94 -2.50 12.56
CA PRO A 79 5.74 -3.67 12.15
C PRO A 79 4.99 -5.01 12.16
N ASN A 80 3.71 -5.03 12.54
CA ASN A 80 2.86 -6.22 12.57
C ASN A 80 2.14 -6.47 11.23
N VAL A 81 2.56 -5.76 10.17
CA VAL A 81 1.98 -5.75 8.82
C VAL A 81 3.03 -6.26 7.83
#